data_AF-A0A3D3JU11-F1
#
_entry.id   AF-A0A3D3JU11-F1
#
_cell.length_a   1.000
_cell.length_b   1.000
_cell.length_c   1.000
_cell.angle_alpha   90.00
_cell.angle_beta   90.00
_cell.angle_gamma   90.00
#
_symmetry.space_group_name_H-M   'P 1'
#
loop_
_entity.id
_entity.type
_entity.pdbx_description
1 polymer ?
#
loop_
_entity_poly.entity_id
_entity_poly.type
_entity_poly.pdbx_seq_one_letter_code
_entity_poly.pdbx_strand_id
1 'polypeptide(L)'
;MLPERRGHRPVPAGAHRRAAHCHRSGQAQRPCHHGADHRAVSTSNSPTARRIGRHVAEFASFARLRFTLIEVLVAIAVLALALGATLTLSGQAKFNIATLESEWSLQHALEQATEFYLLTPDPTVASLPDGLIPRKLHASCEIYVDLEGLPDYAQEASNGWILGTYRIVITDESGRSVEHIVNKLIFEEDPE
;
A
#
# COMPACT_ATOMS: atom_id res chain seq x y z
N MET A 1 -17.75 0.15 51.40
CA MET A 1 -16.68 -0.38 50.53
C MET A 1 -16.86 0.25 49.14
N LEU A 2 -15.92 1.09 48.72
CA LEU A 2 -15.83 1.68 47.38
C LEU A 2 -15.26 0.65 46.38
N PRO A 3 -15.44 0.87 45.08
CA PRO A 3 -14.24 1.18 44.31
C PRO A 3 -14.35 2.40 43.37
N GLU A 4 -13.27 3.17 43.42
CA GLU A 4 -12.57 3.95 42.39
C GLU A 4 -13.28 4.39 41.10
N ARG A 5 -13.43 5.72 40.98
CA ARG A 5 -13.51 6.43 39.70
C ARG A 5 -12.13 6.48 39.05
N ARG A 6 -11.97 5.85 37.88
CA ARG A 6 -10.77 5.97 37.03
C ARG A 6 -10.77 7.32 36.31
N GLY A 7 -9.62 7.99 36.37
CA GLY A 7 -9.38 9.31 35.80
C GLY A 7 -9.29 9.34 34.28
N HIS A 8 -9.77 10.44 33.71
CA HIS A 8 -9.51 10.84 32.33
C HIS A 8 -8.02 11.17 32.13
N ARG A 9 -7.42 10.58 31.10
CA ARG A 9 -6.15 11.04 30.52
C ARG A 9 -6.46 11.99 29.35
N PRO A 10 -5.75 13.13 29.23
CA PRO A 10 -5.80 13.96 28.03
C PRO A 10 -5.02 13.32 26.87
N VAL A 11 -5.59 13.43 25.67
CA VAL A 11 -4.99 13.03 24.39
C VAL A 11 -4.01 14.12 23.92
N PRO A 12 -2.77 13.79 23.52
CA PRO A 12 -1.86 14.78 22.95
C PRO A 12 -2.26 15.12 21.50
N ALA A 13 -2.33 16.42 21.21
CA ALA A 13 -2.53 16.97 19.88
C ALA A 13 -1.32 16.64 18.98
N GLY A 14 -1.56 15.75 18.01
CA GLY A 14 -0.59 15.32 17.02
C GLY A 14 -0.32 16.37 15.95
N ALA A 15 0.96 16.56 15.67
CA ALA A 15 1.56 17.58 14.83
C ALA A 15 1.23 17.47 13.32
N HIS A 16 1.16 18.64 12.71
CA HIS A 16 1.33 19.01 11.30
C HIS A 16 1.69 17.89 10.30
N ARG A 17 0.72 17.54 9.44
CA ARG A 17 0.98 16.89 8.13
C ARG A 17 1.53 17.92 7.14
N ARG A 18 2.75 17.69 6.65
CA ARG A 18 3.28 18.31 5.44
C ARG A 18 2.63 17.63 4.22
N ALA A 19 2.01 18.43 3.36
CA ALA A 19 1.54 18.00 2.05
C ALA A 19 2.77 17.80 1.14
N ALA A 20 2.97 16.58 0.65
CA ALA A 20 3.90 16.28 -0.43
C ALA A 20 3.12 16.33 -1.75
N HIS A 21 3.57 17.22 -2.62
CA HIS A 21 3.12 17.41 -3.99
C HIS A 21 3.42 16.15 -4.81
N CYS A 22 2.38 15.44 -5.26
CA CYS A 22 2.50 14.43 -6.30
C CYS A 22 2.26 15.09 -7.67
N HIS A 23 3.32 15.35 -8.43
CA HIS A 23 3.24 15.58 -9.88
C HIS A 23 3.54 14.26 -10.59
N ARG A 24 2.49 13.59 -11.06
CA ARG A 24 2.57 12.44 -11.97
C ARG A 24 1.84 12.81 -13.25
N SER A 25 2.57 13.27 -14.26
CA SER A 25 2.07 13.40 -15.64
C SER A 25 3.00 12.62 -16.55
N GLY A 26 2.59 11.40 -16.87
CA GLY A 26 3.23 10.53 -17.84
C GLY A 26 3.08 11.12 -19.24
N GLN A 27 4.21 11.25 -19.92
CA GLN A 27 4.36 11.67 -21.30
C GLN A 27 3.87 10.57 -22.25
N ALA A 28 3.04 10.94 -23.21
CA ALA A 28 2.89 10.21 -24.46
C ALA A 28 2.51 11.21 -25.56
N GLN A 29 3.50 11.85 -26.18
CA GLN A 29 3.31 12.56 -27.45
C GLN A 29 4.51 12.36 -28.38
N ARG A 30 4.13 12.06 -29.62
CA ARG A 30 4.90 11.59 -30.77
C ARG A 30 5.94 12.62 -31.24
N PRO A 31 7.03 12.20 -31.91
CA PRO A 31 7.87 13.12 -32.66
C PRO A 31 7.26 13.39 -34.05
N CYS A 32 6.99 14.65 -34.36
CA CYS A 32 6.69 15.11 -35.70
C CYS A 32 7.98 15.46 -36.45
N HIS A 33 8.10 14.94 -37.67
CA HIS A 33 9.07 15.33 -38.68
C HIS A 33 8.66 16.66 -39.34
N HIS A 34 9.57 17.63 -39.35
CA HIS A 34 9.78 18.69 -40.37
C HIS A 34 11.05 19.41 -39.91
N GLY A 35 12.09 19.61 -40.69
CA GLY A 35 12.17 20.13 -42.04
C GLY A 35 13.50 20.90 -42.04
N ALA A 36 14.33 20.67 -43.05
CA ALA A 36 15.68 21.18 -43.13
C ALA A 36 15.71 22.72 -43.13
N ASP A 37 16.73 23.30 -42.50
CA ASP A 37 17.33 24.53 -43.00
C ASP A 37 18.83 24.57 -42.68
N HIS A 38 19.59 24.82 -43.75
CA HIS A 38 21.03 25.00 -43.74
C HIS A 38 21.39 26.32 -43.04
N ARG A 39 22.29 26.25 -42.06
CA ARG A 39 23.21 27.36 -41.79
C ARG A 39 24.53 26.84 -41.22
N ALA A 40 25.54 26.78 -42.10
CA ALA A 40 26.92 26.73 -41.67
C ALA A 40 27.26 28.05 -40.96
N VAL A 41 27.50 28.00 -39.66
CA VAL A 41 28.18 29.07 -38.92
C VAL A 41 29.44 28.47 -38.33
N SER A 42 30.55 28.92 -38.89
CA SER A 42 31.90 28.61 -38.47
C SER A 42 32.19 29.21 -37.09
N THR A 43 32.79 28.39 -36.23
CA THR A 43 33.85 28.71 -35.27
C THR A 43 33.73 30.03 -34.48
N SER A 44 33.28 29.93 -33.24
CA SER A 44 33.62 30.90 -32.20
C SER A 44 33.81 30.20 -30.85
N ASN A 45 35.04 30.30 -30.37
CA ASN A 45 35.62 29.78 -29.14
C ASN A 45 34.65 29.78 -27.93
N SER A 46 34.15 28.60 -27.54
CA SER A 46 33.40 28.43 -26.31
C SER A 46 34.35 28.21 -25.10
N PRO A 47 34.27 29.03 -24.04
CA PRO A 47 35.13 28.92 -22.86
C PRO A 47 34.75 27.76 -21.91
N THR A 48 33.86 26.86 -22.32
CA THR A 48 33.41 25.71 -21.51
C THR A 48 34.41 24.55 -21.48
N ALA A 49 35.35 24.47 -22.44
CA ALA A 49 36.38 23.45 -22.44
C ALA A 49 37.42 23.60 -21.31
N ARG A 50 37.54 24.79 -20.69
CA ARG A 50 38.49 25.02 -19.57
C ARG A 50 38.00 24.56 -18.21
N ARG A 51 36.72 24.20 -18.05
CA ARG A 51 36.17 23.85 -16.73
C ARG A 51 36.27 22.37 -16.38
N ILE A 52 36.37 21.49 -17.38
CA ILE A 52 36.50 20.04 -17.18
C ILE A 52 37.95 19.64 -16.87
N GLY A 53 38.94 20.31 -17.48
CA GLY A 53 40.36 20.03 -17.24
C GLY A 53 40.84 20.30 -15.81
N ARG A 54 40.12 21.13 -15.04
CA ARG A 54 40.50 21.46 -13.66
C ARG A 54 40.16 20.34 -12.67
N HIS A 55 39.05 19.63 -12.88
CA HIS A 55 38.72 18.46 -12.06
C HIS A 55 39.58 17.24 -12.40
N VAL A 56 39.92 17.03 -13.69
CA VAL A 56 40.80 15.92 -14.09
C VAL A 56 42.24 16.12 -13.58
N ALA A 57 42.75 17.36 -13.57
CA ALA A 57 44.06 17.67 -13.01
C ALA A 57 44.12 17.50 -11.47
N GLU A 58 43.00 17.72 -10.78
CA GLU A 58 42.90 17.51 -9.33
C GLU A 58 43.04 16.01 -8.99
N PHE A 59 42.36 15.12 -9.74
CA PHE A 59 42.52 13.67 -9.61
C PHE A 59 43.90 13.15 -10.05
N ALA A 60 44.54 13.76 -11.06
CA ALA A 60 45.87 13.35 -11.52
C ALA A 60 46.98 13.66 -10.50
N SER A 61 46.78 14.62 -9.60
CA SER A 61 47.73 14.94 -8.53
C SER A 61 47.77 13.89 -7.41
N PHE A 62 46.71 13.10 -7.24
CA PHE A 62 46.66 12.00 -6.27
C PHE A 62 47.55 10.80 -6.66
N ALA A 63 47.91 10.67 -7.95
CA ALA A 63 48.74 9.56 -8.44
C ALA A 63 50.19 9.54 -7.92
N ARG A 64 50.63 10.58 -7.19
CA ARG A 64 51.98 10.68 -6.60
C ARG A 64 52.01 10.49 -5.07
N LEU A 65 50.88 10.24 -4.44
CA LEU A 65 50.83 9.88 -3.03
C LEU A 65 51.03 8.36 -2.93
N ARG A 66 52.05 7.94 -2.17
CA ARG A 66 52.27 6.51 -1.90
C ARG A 66 51.05 6.00 -1.12
N PHE A 67 50.25 5.15 -1.76
CA PHE A 67 49.09 4.51 -1.16
C PHE A 67 49.51 3.81 0.13
N THR A 68 48.94 4.22 1.25
CA THR A 68 49.29 3.63 2.54
C THR A 68 48.41 2.42 2.81
N LEU A 69 48.95 1.40 3.49
CA LEU A 69 48.16 0.24 3.91
C LEU A 69 46.95 0.65 4.76
N ILE A 70 47.10 1.73 5.55
CA ILE A 70 46.03 2.31 6.37
C ILE A 70 44.86 2.80 5.50
N GLU A 71 45.14 3.45 4.36
CA GLU A 71 44.11 3.96 3.45
C GLU A 71 43.26 2.85 2.85
N VAL A 72 43.90 1.74 2.44
CA VAL A 72 43.20 0.55 1.94
C VAL A 72 42.32 -0.06 3.03
N LEU A 73 42.82 -0.14 4.27
CA LEU A 73 42.02 -0.64 5.40
C LEU A 73 40.80 0.24 5.67
N VAL A 74 40.95 1.57 5.62
CA VAL A 74 39.83 2.50 5.78
C VAL A 74 38.83 2.33 4.64
N ALA A 75 39.28 2.20 3.39
CA ALA A 75 38.40 1.97 2.25
C ALA A 75 37.59 0.67 2.37
N ILE A 76 38.24 -0.42 2.77
CA ILE A 76 37.56 -1.71 3.02
C ILE A 76 36.56 -1.60 4.16
N ALA A 77 36.90 -0.88 5.24
CA ALA A 77 35.99 -0.66 6.37
C ALA A 77 34.73 0.11 5.94
N VAL A 78 34.88 1.20 5.20
CA VAL A 78 33.75 1.97 4.66
C VAL A 78 32.91 1.13 3.70
N LEU A 79 33.56 0.34 2.84
CA LEU A 79 32.86 -0.57 1.93
C LEU A 79 32.04 -1.62 2.68
N ALA A 80 32.61 -2.25 3.71
CA ALA A 80 31.93 -3.24 4.52
C ALA A 80 30.70 -2.64 5.23
N LEU A 81 30.83 -1.42 5.79
CA LEU A 81 29.72 -0.72 6.41
C LEU A 81 28.62 -0.37 5.39
N ALA A 82 28.98 0.12 4.21
CA ALA A 82 28.04 0.46 3.15
C ALA A 82 27.29 -0.77 2.62
N LEU A 83 28.00 -1.88 2.43
CA LEU A 83 27.41 -3.16 2.02
C LEU A 83 26.46 -3.70 3.10
N GLY A 84 26.88 -3.67 4.37
CA GLY A 84 26.04 -4.07 5.50
C GLY A 84 24.73 -3.28 5.54
N ALA A 85 24.80 -1.95 5.44
CA ALA A 85 23.62 -1.08 5.41
C ALA A 85 22.70 -1.36 4.19
N THR A 86 23.28 -1.67 3.03
CA THR A 86 22.50 -1.96 1.82
C THR A 86 21.76 -3.29 1.95
N LEU A 87 22.41 -4.32 2.49
CA LEU A 87 21.80 -5.64 2.68
C LEU A 87 20.67 -5.61 3.70
N THR A 88 20.82 -4.86 4.79
CA THR A 88 19.75 -4.73 5.80
C THR A 88 18.51 -4.04 5.21
N LEU A 89 18.70 -2.95 4.47
CA LEU A 89 17.61 -2.26 3.78
C LEU A 89 16.92 -3.17 2.74
N SER A 90 17.70 -3.89 1.93
CA SER A 90 17.14 -4.83 0.96
C SER A 90 16.38 -5.97 1.62
N GLY A 91 16.88 -6.50 2.75
CA GLY A 91 16.22 -7.54 3.51
C GLY A 91 14.86 -7.08 4.06
N GLN A 92 14.82 -5.89 4.66
CA GLN A 92 13.57 -5.31 5.17
C GLN A 92 12.55 -5.05 4.06
N ALA A 93 12.99 -4.53 2.91
CA ALA A 93 12.10 -4.29 1.78
C ALA A 93 11.42 -5.57 1.30
N LYS A 94 12.16 -6.68 1.19
CA LYS A 94 11.61 -7.98 0.77
C LYS A 94 10.60 -8.53 1.76
N PHE A 95 10.90 -8.43 3.06
CA PHE A 95 9.97 -8.88 4.10
C PHE A 95 8.66 -8.09 4.05
N ASN A 96 8.76 -6.75 3.94
CA ASN A 96 7.58 -5.89 3.88
C ASN A 96 6.72 -6.19 2.64
N ILE A 97 7.32 -6.44 1.48
CA ILE A 97 6.59 -6.80 0.26
C ILE A 97 5.82 -8.12 0.47
N ALA A 98 6.46 -9.14 1.04
CA ALA A 98 5.81 -10.42 1.29
C ALA A 98 4.62 -10.30 2.26
N THR A 99 4.76 -9.47 3.30
CA THR A 99 3.65 -9.19 4.23
C THR A 99 2.51 -8.46 3.55
N LEU A 100 2.82 -7.39 2.80
CA LEU A 100 1.80 -6.61 2.08
C LEU A 100 1.09 -7.43 1.01
N GLU A 101 1.80 -8.33 0.32
CA GLU A 101 1.19 -9.26 -0.64
C GLU A 101 0.25 -10.24 0.05
N SER A 102 0.64 -10.77 1.22
CA SER A 102 -0.23 -11.62 2.03
C SER A 102 -1.48 -10.88 2.51
N GLU A 103 -1.34 -9.63 2.98
CA GLU A 103 -2.48 -8.82 3.42
C GLU A 103 -3.39 -8.43 2.25
N TRP A 104 -2.79 -8.01 1.13
CA TRP A 104 -3.52 -7.66 -0.08
C TRP A 104 -4.31 -8.84 -0.64
N SER A 105 -3.72 -10.04 -0.69
CA SER A 105 -4.42 -11.24 -1.18
C SER A 105 -5.62 -11.62 -0.30
N LEU A 106 -5.51 -11.46 1.01
CA LEU A 106 -6.60 -11.71 1.95
C LEU A 106 -7.74 -10.69 1.78
N GLN A 107 -7.39 -9.41 1.65
CA GLN A 107 -8.37 -8.35 1.40
C GLN A 107 -9.07 -8.53 0.05
N HIS A 108 -8.32 -8.91 -1.00
CA HIS A 108 -8.90 -9.15 -2.32
C HIS A 108 -9.87 -10.33 -2.30
N ALA A 109 -9.54 -11.42 -1.60
CA ALA A 109 -10.47 -12.53 -1.40
C ALA A 109 -11.74 -12.08 -0.66
N LEU A 110 -11.60 -11.19 0.34
CA LEU A 110 -12.73 -10.65 1.11
C LEU A 110 -13.63 -9.80 0.23
N GLU A 111 -13.07 -8.97 -0.66
CA GLU A 111 -13.82 -8.19 -1.64
C GLU A 111 -14.60 -9.09 -2.60
N GLN A 112 -13.98 -10.16 -3.12
CA GLN A 112 -14.63 -11.13 -4.00
C GLN A 112 -15.77 -11.89 -3.29
N ALA A 113 -15.53 -12.35 -2.06
CA ALA A 113 -16.57 -12.98 -1.25
C ALA A 113 -17.71 -12.00 -0.94
N THR A 114 -17.37 -10.72 -0.67
CA THR A 114 -18.36 -9.66 -0.43
C THR A 114 -19.25 -9.45 -1.65
N GLU A 115 -18.65 -9.31 -2.83
CA GLU A 115 -19.41 -9.19 -4.08
C GLU A 115 -20.35 -10.39 -4.29
N PHE A 116 -19.84 -11.62 -4.10
CA PHE A 116 -20.63 -12.83 -4.25
C PHE A 116 -21.84 -12.85 -3.30
N TYR A 117 -21.63 -12.65 -2.00
CA TYR A 117 -22.72 -12.71 -1.01
C TYR A 117 -23.72 -11.57 -1.14
N LEU A 118 -23.30 -10.38 -1.59
CA LEU A 118 -24.21 -9.26 -1.80
C LEU A 118 -25.09 -9.43 -3.04
N LEU A 119 -24.59 -10.13 -4.06
CA LEU A 119 -25.32 -10.43 -5.29
C LEU A 119 -26.18 -11.70 -5.20
N THR A 120 -25.89 -12.58 -4.24
CA THR A 120 -26.64 -13.82 -4.06
C THR A 120 -27.95 -13.54 -3.31
N PRO A 121 -29.11 -14.04 -3.80
CA PRO A 121 -30.40 -13.84 -3.14
C PRO A 121 -30.42 -14.37 -1.70
N ASP A 122 -29.92 -15.59 -1.51
CA ASP A 122 -29.79 -16.23 -0.20
C ASP A 122 -28.31 -16.53 0.10
N PRO A 123 -27.63 -15.69 0.88
CA PRO A 123 -26.23 -15.86 1.23
C PRO A 123 -25.99 -16.88 2.36
N THR A 124 -27.05 -17.32 3.07
CA THR A 124 -26.90 -18.22 4.22
C THR A 124 -26.72 -19.68 3.78
N VAL A 125 -27.39 -20.05 2.67
CA VAL A 125 -27.29 -21.38 2.06
C VAL A 125 -26.24 -21.41 0.95
N ALA A 126 -25.88 -20.27 0.38
CA ALA A 126 -24.93 -20.20 -0.72
C ALA A 126 -23.50 -20.57 -0.32
N SER A 127 -22.97 -21.59 -0.99
CA SER A 127 -21.53 -21.90 -0.96
C SER A 127 -20.80 -21.10 -2.03
N LEU A 128 -19.56 -20.68 -1.73
CA LEU A 128 -18.72 -20.03 -2.73
C LEU A 128 -18.40 -21.02 -3.85
N PRO A 129 -18.44 -20.57 -5.12
CA PRO A 129 -18.02 -21.40 -6.24
C PRO A 129 -16.52 -21.71 -6.17
N ASP A 130 -16.17 -22.93 -6.58
CA ASP A 130 -14.79 -23.38 -6.61
C ASP A 130 -13.92 -22.46 -7.47
N GLY A 131 -12.79 -22.01 -6.90
CA GLY A 131 -11.82 -21.16 -7.59
C GLY A 131 -12.13 -19.66 -7.52
N LEU A 132 -13.23 -19.23 -6.89
CA LEU A 132 -13.45 -17.82 -6.58
C LEU A 132 -12.40 -17.32 -5.58
N ILE A 133 -12.18 -18.09 -4.52
CA ILE A 133 -11.14 -17.82 -3.51
C ILE A 133 -10.07 -18.92 -3.51
N PRO A 134 -8.83 -18.60 -3.08
CA PRO A 134 -7.80 -19.61 -2.85
C PRO A 134 -8.28 -20.73 -1.92
N ARG A 135 -7.92 -21.98 -2.23
CA ARG A 135 -8.38 -23.19 -1.50
C ARG A 135 -8.08 -23.22 0.00
N LYS A 136 -7.15 -22.38 0.46
CA LYS A 136 -6.73 -22.27 1.85
C LYS A 136 -7.58 -21.30 2.67
N LEU A 137 -8.48 -20.60 2.01
CA LEU A 137 -9.35 -19.62 2.64
C LEU A 137 -10.77 -20.19 2.69
N HIS A 138 -11.42 -19.94 3.82
CA HIS A 138 -12.83 -20.26 4.04
C HIS A 138 -13.58 -18.94 4.20
N ALA A 139 -14.72 -18.81 3.54
CA ALA A 139 -15.59 -17.64 3.66
C ALA A 139 -16.95 -18.06 4.25
N SER A 140 -17.50 -17.21 5.09
CA SER A 140 -18.83 -17.37 5.67
C SER A 140 -19.55 -16.02 5.73
N CYS A 141 -20.88 -16.04 5.62
CA CYS A 141 -21.72 -14.86 5.73
C CYS A 141 -22.80 -15.11 6.78
N GLU A 142 -22.96 -14.16 7.71
CA GLU A 142 -24.03 -14.12 8.70
C GLU A 142 -24.85 -12.85 8.48
N ILE A 143 -26.18 -12.93 8.53
CA ILE A 143 -27.05 -11.76 8.45
C ILE A 143 -27.66 -11.49 9.82
N TYR A 144 -27.57 -10.25 10.27
CA TYR A 144 -28.19 -9.76 11.50
C TYR A 144 -29.23 -8.70 11.16
N VAL A 145 -30.47 -8.91 11.59
CA VAL A 145 -31.60 -7.99 11.36
C VAL A 145 -31.83 -7.09 12.58
N ASP A 146 -31.52 -7.57 13.77
CA ASP A 146 -31.55 -6.79 15.00
C ASP A 146 -30.20 -6.09 15.20
N LEU A 147 -30.18 -4.79 14.90
CA LEU A 147 -28.99 -3.96 15.01
C LEU A 147 -29.01 -3.21 16.35
N GLU A 148 -28.13 -3.63 17.27
CA GLU A 148 -27.89 -2.90 18.50
C GLU A 148 -27.44 -1.45 18.18
N GLY A 149 -28.20 -0.47 18.70
CA GLY A 149 -27.86 0.95 18.60
C GLY A 149 -28.54 1.72 17.46
N LEU A 150 -29.40 1.09 16.67
CA LEU A 150 -30.34 1.82 15.82
C LEU A 150 -31.61 2.20 16.61
N PRO A 151 -32.17 3.40 16.35
CA PRO A 151 -33.43 3.80 16.97
C PRO A 151 -34.58 2.92 16.48
N ASP A 152 -35.58 2.70 17.33
CA ASP A 152 -36.68 1.75 17.09
C ASP A 152 -37.37 1.94 15.73
N TYR A 153 -37.58 3.19 15.29
CA TYR A 153 -38.19 3.50 13.99
C TYR A 153 -37.36 3.06 12.78
N ALA A 154 -36.05 2.84 12.95
CA ALA A 154 -35.16 2.35 11.89
C ALA A 154 -35.07 0.81 11.87
N GLN A 155 -35.63 0.15 12.87
CA GLN A 155 -35.79 -1.30 12.94
C GLN A 155 -37.13 -1.75 12.35
N GLU A 156 -38.12 -0.86 12.29
CA GLU A 156 -39.41 -1.11 11.65
C GLU A 156 -39.28 -1.21 10.12
N ALA A 157 -40.00 -2.17 9.53
CA ALA A 157 -40.04 -2.35 8.08
C ALA A 157 -40.68 -1.13 7.40
N SER A 158 -39.98 -0.56 6.41
CA SER A 158 -40.52 0.50 5.56
C SER A 158 -40.91 -0.08 4.21
N ASN A 159 -42.22 -0.21 3.97
CA ASN A 159 -42.77 -0.85 2.76
C ASN A 159 -42.26 -2.30 2.55
N GLY A 160 -42.13 -3.07 3.64
CA GLY A 160 -41.60 -4.43 3.60
C GLY A 160 -40.07 -4.53 3.48
N TRP A 161 -39.34 -3.41 3.54
CA TRP A 161 -37.87 -3.42 3.56
C TRP A 161 -37.36 -3.20 4.98
N ILE A 162 -36.42 -4.04 5.40
CA ILE A 162 -35.72 -3.95 6.68
C ILE A 162 -34.22 -3.77 6.44
N LEU A 163 -33.52 -3.11 7.36
CA LEU A 163 -32.08 -2.95 7.27
C LEU A 163 -31.39 -4.20 7.83
N GLY A 164 -30.76 -4.98 6.98
CA GLY A 164 -29.95 -6.13 7.35
C GLY A 164 -28.46 -5.78 7.40
N THR A 165 -27.73 -6.41 8.32
CA THR A 165 -26.28 -6.33 8.42
C THR A 165 -25.67 -7.63 7.96
N TYR A 166 -24.92 -7.57 6.87
CA TYR A 166 -24.14 -8.68 6.34
C TYR A 166 -22.78 -8.67 7.01
N ARG A 167 -22.47 -9.70 7.78
CA ARG A 167 -21.16 -9.94 8.36
C ARG A 167 -20.47 -11.04 7.57
N ILE A 168 -19.50 -10.63 6.76
CA ILE A 168 -18.78 -11.52 5.87
C ILE A 168 -17.39 -11.73 6.45
N VAL A 169 -17.03 -12.96 6.73
CA VAL A 169 -15.76 -13.33 7.38
C VAL A 169 -14.99 -14.25 6.46
N ILE A 170 -13.71 -13.93 6.24
CA ILE A 170 -12.75 -14.86 5.66
C ILE A 170 -11.81 -15.34 6.75
N THR A 171 -11.62 -16.65 6.81
CA THR A 171 -10.72 -17.33 7.75
C THR A 171 -9.66 -18.11 6.97
N ASP A 172 -8.40 -17.93 7.36
CA ASP A 172 -7.25 -18.68 6.85
C ASP A 172 -7.03 -19.99 7.63
N GLU A 173 -6.24 -20.92 7.08
CA GLU A 173 -5.81 -22.18 7.75
C GLU A 173 -5.15 -21.92 9.11
N SER A 174 -4.53 -20.75 9.29
CA SER A 174 -3.92 -20.33 10.55
C SER A 174 -4.91 -19.91 11.64
N GLY A 175 -6.21 -19.84 11.33
CA GLY A 175 -7.26 -19.34 12.22
C GLY A 175 -7.35 -17.81 12.28
N ARG A 176 -6.57 -17.10 11.45
CA ARG A 176 -6.66 -15.65 11.30
C ARG A 176 -7.88 -15.32 10.46
N SER A 177 -8.69 -14.38 10.93
CA SER A 177 -9.87 -13.93 10.20
C SER A 177 -9.88 -12.42 9.95
N VAL A 178 -10.49 -12.01 8.85
CA VAL A 178 -10.81 -10.61 8.52
C VAL A 178 -12.29 -10.56 8.18
N GLU A 179 -12.96 -9.51 8.66
CA GLU A 179 -14.39 -9.32 8.48
C GLU A 179 -14.71 -8.03 7.72
N HIS A 180 -15.81 -8.06 6.98
CA HIS A 180 -16.43 -6.90 6.35
C HIS A 180 -17.90 -6.86 6.77
N ILE A 181 -18.32 -5.71 7.28
CA ILE A 181 -19.71 -5.45 7.69
C ILE A 181 -20.34 -4.52 6.66
N VAL A 182 -21.43 -4.97 6.04
CA VAL A 182 -22.16 -4.19 5.04
C VAL A 182 -23.64 -4.13 5.42
N ASN A 183 -24.18 -2.92 5.50
CA ASN A 183 -25.61 -2.72 5.75
C ASN A 183 -26.35 -2.65 4.42
N LYS A 184 -27.36 -3.50 4.22
CA LYS A 184 -28.14 -3.61 2.99
C LYS A 184 -29.62 -3.71 3.35
N LEU A 185 -30.46 -3.06 2.54
CA LEU A 185 -31.91 -3.24 2.63
C LEU A 185 -32.28 -4.62 2.11
N ILE A 186 -32.93 -5.42 2.94
CA ILE A 186 -33.46 -6.74 2.62
C ILE A 186 -34.98 -6.71 2.70
N PHE A 187 -35.65 -7.58 1.96
CA PHE A 187 -37.11 -7.62 1.93
C PHE A 187 -37.62 -8.60 2.99
N GLU A 188 -38.70 -8.25 3.69
CA GLU A 188 -39.26 -8.99 4.82
C GLU A 188 -39.85 -10.36 4.44
N GLU A 189 -40.07 -10.64 3.14
CA GLU A 189 -40.47 -11.97 2.63
C GLU A 189 -39.28 -12.89 2.30
N ASP A 190 -38.02 -12.45 2.46
CA ASP A 190 -36.83 -13.32 2.43
C ASP A 190 -36.36 -13.84 3.82
N PRO A 191 -37.21 -14.38 4.73
CA PRO A 191 -36.74 -15.16 5.85
C PRO A 191 -37.20 -16.62 5.72
N GLU A 192 -36.37 -17.46 5.10
CA GLU A 192 -36.26 -18.89 5.47
C GLU A 192 -34.81 -19.35 5.46
#